data_AF-A0A1B1M5A1-F1
#
_entry.id   AF-A0A1B1M5A1-F1
#
_cell.length_a   1.000
_cell.length_b   1.000
_cell.length_c   1.000
_cell.angle_alpha   90.00
_cell.angle_beta   90.00
_cell.angle_gamma   90.00
#
_symmetry.space_group_name_H-M   'P 1'
#
loop_
_entity.id
_entity.type
_entity.pdbx_description
1 polymer ?
#
loop_
_entity_poly.entity_id
_entity_poly.type
_entity_poly.pdbx_seq_one_letter_code
_entity_poly.pdbx_strand_id
1 'polypeptide(L)'
;MTVSYETMRRWCAKVGQTYANALRRRQPQPGDKWHLDEVFIKINGRLQYLWRAVDQDGTVLDILVQNRRDQAAARRFFRRLMKRTGAVPRVIVTDKLRSYGAAHREVMPSIEHRQSKYLNNRAENSHQPTRQREQAIKASAPWAEHSGSCPPSAASRPTSGPAAT
;
A
#
# COMPACT_ATOMS: atom_id res chain seq x y z
N MET A 1 16.57 20.67 9.79
CA MET A 1 16.75 19.31 10.34
C MET A 1 16.35 18.31 9.27
N THR A 2 17.31 17.57 8.70
CA THR A 2 17.05 16.54 7.68
C THR A 2 16.77 15.22 8.37
N VAL A 3 15.53 14.73 8.29
CA VAL A 3 15.17 13.41 8.81
C VAL A 3 15.59 12.37 7.78
N SER A 4 16.56 11.53 8.11
CA SER A 4 17.01 10.45 7.22
C SER A 4 15.99 9.31 7.14
N TYR A 5 16.00 8.56 6.04
CA TYR A 5 15.19 7.34 5.88
C TYR A 5 15.43 6.35 7.03
N GLU A 6 16.67 6.21 7.46
CA GLU A 6 17.04 5.29 8.53
C GLU A 6 16.48 5.74 9.90
N THR A 7 16.45 7.06 10.13
CA THR A 7 15.81 7.65 11.32
C THR A 7 14.32 7.33 11.35
N MET A 8 13.61 7.50 10.23
CA MET A 8 12.19 7.11 10.13
C MET A 8 12.00 5.60 10.32
N ARG A 9 12.84 4.76 9.70
CA ARG A 9 12.76 3.30 9.84
C ARG A 9 12.92 2.84 11.29
N ARG A 10 13.93 3.35 11.99
CA ARG A 10 14.19 3.03 13.41
C ARG A 10 13.04 3.51 14.30
N TRP A 11 12.49 4.69 14.04
CA TRP A 11 11.32 5.19 14.76
C TRP A 11 10.09 4.31 14.53
N CYS A 12 9.77 3.97 13.28
CA CYS A 12 8.67 3.06 12.94
C CYS A 12 8.81 1.69 13.61
N ALA A 13 10.04 1.14 13.66
CA ALA A 13 10.30 -0.12 14.35
C ALA A 13 10.08 -0.02 15.88
N LYS A 14 10.50 1.10 16.49
CA LYS A 14 10.39 1.31 17.94
C LYS A 14 8.98 1.68 18.41
N VAL A 15 8.27 2.52 17.65
CA VAL A 15 7.02 3.17 18.09
C VAL A 15 5.81 2.71 17.28
N GLY A 16 6.02 2.27 16.04
CA GLY A 16 4.94 2.04 15.08
C GLY A 16 3.91 1.00 15.54
N GLN A 17 4.35 -0.09 16.19
CA GLN A 17 3.43 -1.12 16.67
C GLN A 17 2.51 -0.60 17.78
N THR A 18 3.06 0.14 18.75
CA THR A 18 2.29 0.73 19.85
C THR A 18 1.29 1.76 19.32
N TYR A 19 1.73 2.61 18.39
CA TYR A 19 0.87 3.58 17.73
C TYR A 19 -0.26 2.90 16.93
N ALA A 20 0.05 1.87 16.14
CA ALA A 20 -0.93 1.10 15.40
C ALA A 20 -1.92 0.36 16.33
N ASN A 21 -1.48 -0.12 17.49
CA ASN A 21 -2.36 -0.69 18.51
C ASN A 21 -3.32 0.36 19.07
N ALA A 22 -2.84 1.56 19.38
CA ALA A 22 -3.66 2.65 19.88
C ALA A 22 -4.71 3.10 18.85
N LEU A 23 -4.34 3.21 17.58
CA LEU A 23 -5.28 3.51 16.50
C LEU A 23 -6.35 2.44 16.36
N ARG A 24 -5.98 1.16 16.41
CA ARG A 24 -6.94 0.04 16.35
C ARG A 24 -7.94 0.03 17.50
N ARG A 25 -7.52 0.40 18.72
CA ARG A 25 -8.43 0.51 19.88
C ARG A 25 -9.46 1.63 19.72
N ARG A 26 -9.16 2.64 18.91
CA ARG A 26 -10.05 3.78 18.65
C ARG A 26 -10.89 3.60 17.38
N GLN A 27 -10.69 2.51 16.63
CA GLN A 27 -11.46 2.27 15.43
C GLN A 27 -12.92 1.99 15.80
N PRO A 28 -13.87 2.57 15.05
CA PRO A 28 -15.27 2.23 15.18
C PRO A 28 -15.48 0.74 14.88
N GLN A 29 -16.61 0.21 15.34
CA GLN A 29 -16.97 -1.17 15.01
C GLN A 29 -17.04 -1.33 13.48
N PRO A 30 -16.49 -2.43 12.94
CA PRO A 30 -16.59 -2.73 11.52
C PRO A 30 -18.03 -2.67 11.04
N GLY A 31 -18.26 -2.02 9.91
CA GLY A 31 -19.56 -2.07 9.25
C GLY A 31 -19.96 -3.51 8.86
N ASP A 32 -21.26 -3.73 8.62
CA ASP A 32 -21.85 -5.03 8.28
C ASP A 32 -21.66 -5.46 6.82
N LYS A 33 -21.12 -4.60 5.95
CA LYS A 33 -20.89 -4.89 4.54
C LYS A 33 -19.40 -4.77 4.21
N TRP A 34 -18.79 -5.88 3.82
CA TRP A 34 -17.37 -5.91 3.55
C TRP A 34 -17.08 -5.97 2.05
N HIS A 35 -16.09 -5.21 1.63
CA HIS A 35 -15.54 -5.17 0.28
C HIS A 35 -14.13 -5.73 0.30
N LEU A 36 -13.87 -6.74 -0.51
CA LEU A 36 -12.56 -7.40 -0.60
C LEU A 36 -11.99 -7.25 -1.99
N ASP A 37 -10.72 -6.91 -2.01
CA ASP A 37 -9.96 -6.74 -3.23
C ASP A 37 -8.53 -7.25 -3.10
N GLU A 38 -7.93 -7.50 -4.26
CA GLU A 38 -6.55 -7.88 -4.38
C GLU A 38 -5.86 -7.03 -5.43
N VAL A 39 -4.70 -6.52 -5.07
CA VAL A 39 -3.84 -5.77 -5.97
C VAL A 39 -2.45 -6.37 -5.97
N PHE A 40 -1.78 -6.23 -7.09
CA PHE A 40 -0.42 -6.69 -7.23
C PHE A 40 0.55 -5.59 -6.82
N ILE A 41 1.54 -5.93 -6.01
CA ILE A 41 2.59 -5.03 -5.55
C ILE A 41 3.97 -5.65 -5.75
N LYS A 42 4.96 -4.81 -6.03
CA LYS A 42 6.37 -5.22 -6.17
C LYS A 42 7.13 -4.86 -4.90
N ILE A 43 7.57 -5.85 -4.14
CA ILE A 43 8.37 -5.69 -2.92
C ILE A 43 9.76 -6.30 -3.18
N ASN A 44 10.82 -5.51 -3.04
CA ASN A 44 12.21 -5.96 -3.25
C ASN A 44 12.41 -6.70 -4.58
N GLY A 45 11.86 -6.17 -5.67
CA GLY A 45 11.94 -6.80 -6.99
C GLY A 45 10.96 -7.96 -7.22
N ARG A 46 10.33 -8.50 -6.17
CA ARG A 46 9.42 -9.64 -6.26
C ARG A 46 7.97 -9.21 -6.29
N LEU A 47 7.21 -9.92 -7.11
CA LEU A 47 5.80 -9.69 -7.33
C LEU A 47 4.97 -10.42 -6.28
N GLN A 48 4.04 -9.71 -5.66
CA GLN A 48 3.27 -10.17 -4.51
C GLN A 48 1.81 -9.73 -4.63
N TYR A 49 0.89 -10.51 -4.05
CA TYR A 49 -0.52 -10.16 -3.98
C TYR A 49 -0.85 -9.56 -2.62
N LEU A 50 -1.35 -8.33 -2.64
CA LEU A 50 -1.93 -7.65 -1.48
C LEU A 50 -3.42 -7.93 -1.46
N TRP A 51 -3.86 -8.68 -0.46
CA TRP A 51 -5.27 -8.92 -0.14
C TRP A 51 -5.71 -7.88 0.87
N ARG A 52 -6.86 -7.25 0.64
CA ARG A 52 -7.38 -6.23 1.56
C ARG A 52 -8.89 -6.35 1.70
N ALA A 53 -9.35 -6.04 2.90
CA ALA A 53 -10.75 -5.94 3.25
C ALA A 53 -11.02 -4.57 3.85
N VAL A 54 -12.07 -3.92 3.35
CA VAL A 54 -12.60 -2.66 3.89
C VAL A 54 -14.11 -2.81 4.12
N ASP A 55 -14.67 -2.05 5.05
CA ASP A 55 -16.13 -2.00 5.22
C ASP A 55 -16.80 -0.97 4.29
N GLN A 56 -18.12 -0.81 4.42
CA GLN A 56 -18.88 0.19 3.69
C GLN A 56 -18.46 1.64 3.97
N ASP A 57 -17.80 1.92 5.09
CA ASP A 57 -17.38 3.28 5.46
C ASP A 57 -15.96 3.57 4.97
N GLY A 58 -15.28 2.55 4.43
CA GLY A 58 -13.90 2.63 3.95
C GLY A 58 -12.87 2.36 5.06
N THR A 59 -13.32 1.90 6.22
CA THR A 59 -12.44 1.47 7.30
C THR A 59 -11.75 0.17 6.90
N VAL A 60 -10.42 0.15 7.01
CA VAL A 60 -9.62 -1.04 6.70
C VAL A 60 -9.73 -2.07 7.81
N LEU A 61 -10.24 -3.26 7.46
CA LEU A 61 -10.46 -4.37 8.38
C LEU A 61 -9.20 -5.25 8.51
N ASP A 62 -8.64 -5.70 7.39
CA ASP A 62 -7.35 -6.39 7.35
C ASP A 62 -6.63 -6.20 6.01
N ILE A 63 -5.30 -6.34 6.07
CA ILE A 63 -4.40 -6.35 4.92
C ILE A 63 -3.43 -7.54 5.08
N LEU A 64 -3.29 -8.34 4.02
CA LEU A 64 -2.41 -9.50 4.00
C LEU A 64 -1.65 -9.58 2.66
N VAL A 65 -0.33 -9.65 2.73
CA VAL A 65 0.52 -9.89 1.56
C VAL A 65 0.79 -11.39 1.43
N GLN A 66 0.63 -11.95 0.22
CA GLN A 66 0.87 -13.36 -0.09
C GLN A 66 1.51 -13.52 -1.48
N ASN A 67 2.34 -14.56 -1.63
CA ASN A 67 3.00 -14.87 -2.90
C ASN A 67 2.05 -15.42 -3.97
N ARG A 68 0.86 -15.90 -3.60
CA ARG A 68 -0.07 -16.60 -4.49
C ARG A 68 -1.47 -16.02 -4.44
N ARG A 69 -2.19 -16.17 -5.56
CA ARG A 69 -3.59 -15.76 -5.77
C ARG A 69 -4.49 -16.99 -5.95
N ASP A 70 -4.37 -17.98 -5.07
CA ASP A 70 -5.12 -19.24 -5.12
C ASP A 70 -6.21 -19.32 -4.04
N GLN A 71 -6.99 -20.39 -4.05
CA GLN A 71 -8.05 -20.65 -3.07
C GLN A 71 -7.49 -20.78 -1.65
N ALA A 72 -6.31 -21.37 -1.47
CA ALA A 72 -5.69 -21.52 -0.15
C ALA A 72 -5.31 -20.16 0.45
N ALA A 73 -4.78 -19.25 -0.38
CA ALA A 73 -4.47 -17.88 -0.02
C ALA A 73 -5.74 -17.09 0.34
N ALA A 74 -6.81 -17.20 -0.46
CA ALA A 74 -8.11 -16.57 -0.15
C ALA A 74 -8.70 -17.11 1.16
N ARG A 75 -8.66 -18.42 1.37
CA ARG A 75 -9.12 -19.09 2.59
C ARG A 75 -8.36 -18.62 3.83
N ARG A 76 -7.04 -18.49 3.71
CA ARG A 76 -6.18 -17.96 4.78
C ARG A 76 -6.55 -16.52 5.11
N PHE A 77 -6.78 -15.70 4.08
CA PHE A 77 -7.20 -14.32 4.26
C PHE A 77 -8.54 -14.22 5.00
N PHE A 78 -9.55 -14.99 4.57
CA PHE A 78 -10.86 -15.02 5.23
C PHE A 78 -10.78 -15.42 6.70
N ARG A 79 -10.07 -16.50 7.04
CA ARG A 79 -9.94 -16.94 8.44
C ARG A 79 -9.26 -15.89 9.32
N ARG A 80 -8.22 -15.24 8.79
CA ARG A 80 -7.52 -14.18 9.50
C ARG A 80 -8.40 -12.96 9.70
N LEU A 81 -9.15 -12.58 8.67
CA LEU A 81 -10.09 -11.46 8.70
C LEU A 81 -11.14 -11.68 9.79
N MET A 82 -11.82 -12.82 9.79
CA MET A 82 -12.84 -13.17 10.80
C MET A 82 -12.27 -13.16 12.22
N LYS A 83 -11.08 -13.75 12.43
CA LYS A 83 -10.43 -13.76 13.74
C LYS A 83 -10.04 -12.36 14.22
N ARG A 84 -9.70 -11.47 13.29
CA ARG A 84 -9.21 -10.13 13.59
C ARG A 84 -10.35 -9.16 13.88
N THR A 85 -11.43 -9.22 13.11
CA THR A 85 -12.60 -8.35 13.31
C THR A 85 -13.47 -8.84 14.45
N GLY A 86 -13.54 -10.16 14.69
CA GLY A 86 -14.44 -10.75 15.69
C GLY A 86 -15.92 -10.54 15.37
N ALA A 87 -16.24 -10.09 14.15
CA ALA A 87 -17.57 -9.75 13.68
C ALA A 87 -17.91 -10.56 12.43
N VAL A 88 -19.20 -10.79 12.20
CA VAL A 88 -19.71 -11.48 11.01
C VAL A 88 -20.44 -10.45 10.16
N PRO A 89 -20.00 -10.20 8.91
CA PRO A 89 -20.71 -9.28 8.02
C PRO A 89 -22.01 -9.90 7.54
N ARG A 90 -22.97 -9.05 7.20
CA ARG A 90 -24.19 -9.42 6.49
C ARG A 90 -23.89 -9.78 5.04
N VAL A 91 -23.01 -9.03 4.38
CA VAL A 91 -22.69 -9.20 2.95
C VAL A 91 -21.20 -9.05 2.70
N ILE A 92 -20.66 -9.93 1.87
CA ILE A 92 -19.30 -9.82 1.33
C ILE A 92 -19.36 -9.56 -0.17
N VAL A 93 -18.68 -8.51 -0.59
CA VAL A 93 -18.53 -8.13 -2.00
C VAL A 93 -17.09 -8.42 -2.42
N THR A 94 -16.93 -9.25 -3.44
CA THR A 94 -15.61 -9.52 -4.04
C THR A 94 -15.66 -9.27 -5.55
N ASP A 95 -14.48 -9.20 -6.18
CA ASP A 95 -14.38 -9.34 -7.62
C ASP A 95 -14.73 -10.78 -8.06
N LYS A 96 -14.92 -11.00 -9.37
CA LYS A 96 -15.35 -12.26 -10.01
C LYS A 96 -14.32 -13.39 -9.97
N LEU A 97 -13.32 -13.31 -9.10
CA LEU A 97 -12.34 -14.37 -8.93
C LEU A 97 -12.96 -15.67 -8.41
N ARG A 98 -12.61 -16.78 -9.06
CA ARG A 98 -13.02 -18.13 -8.65
C ARG A 98 -12.48 -18.52 -7.27
N SER A 99 -11.28 -18.05 -6.91
CA SER A 99 -10.64 -18.36 -5.63
C SER A 99 -11.43 -17.84 -4.43
N TYR A 100 -12.05 -16.66 -4.52
CA TYR A 100 -12.95 -16.16 -3.48
C TYR A 100 -14.20 -17.01 -3.36
N GLY A 101 -14.87 -17.31 -4.47
CA GLY A 101 -16.11 -18.10 -4.42
C GLY A 101 -15.90 -19.49 -3.81
N ALA A 102 -14.77 -20.13 -4.12
CA ALA A 102 -14.42 -21.42 -3.53
C ALA A 102 -14.08 -21.30 -2.04
N ALA A 103 -13.27 -20.32 -1.65
CA ALA A 103 -12.90 -20.11 -0.26
C ALA A 103 -14.08 -19.62 0.61
N HIS A 104 -15.00 -18.84 0.05
CA HIS A 104 -16.21 -18.36 0.71
C HIS A 104 -17.11 -19.53 1.12
N ARG A 105 -17.36 -20.45 0.18
CA ARG A 105 -18.15 -21.66 0.43
C ARG A 105 -17.58 -22.53 1.56
N GLU A 106 -16.26 -22.53 1.75
CA GLU A 106 -15.62 -23.27 2.85
C GLU A 106 -15.66 -22.53 4.20
N VAL A 107 -15.42 -21.22 4.22
CA VAL A 107 -15.17 -20.47 5.47
C VAL A 107 -16.43 -19.82 6.03
N MET A 108 -17.36 -19.42 5.17
CA MET A 108 -18.48 -18.56 5.51
C MET A 108 -19.70 -18.82 4.62
N PRO A 109 -20.15 -20.08 4.48
CA PRO A 109 -21.22 -20.43 3.54
C PRO A 109 -22.56 -19.71 3.82
N SER A 110 -22.79 -19.28 5.06
CA SER A 110 -24.02 -18.61 5.49
C SER A 110 -24.06 -17.11 5.17
N ILE A 111 -22.94 -16.51 4.74
CA ILE A 111 -22.86 -15.08 4.43
C ILE A 111 -23.29 -14.85 2.99
N GLU A 112 -24.01 -13.77 2.73
CA GLU A 112 -24.38 -13.40 1.35
C GLU A 112 -23.11 -12.98 0.58
N HIS A 113 -22.76 -13.76 -0.46
CA HIS A 113 -21.65 -13.43 -1.35
C HIS A 113 -22.15 -12.76 -2.62
N ARG A 114 -21.72 -11.52 -2.85
CA ARG A 114 -21.96 -10.80 -4.10
C ARG A 114 -20.67 -10.67 -4.90
N GLN A 115 -20.69 -11.13 -6.14
CA GLN A 115 -19.61 -10.91 -7.08
C GLN A 115 -19.97 -9.74 -8.00
N SER A 116 -19.34 -8.59 -7.79
CA SER A 116 -19.58 -7.42 -8.65
C SER A 116 -18.34 -6.54 -8.74
N LYS A 117 -17.80 -6.45 -9.96
CA LYS A 117 -16.67 -5.58 -10.30
C LYS A 117 -16.95 -4.12 -9.92
N TYR A 118 -18.16 -3.63 -10.23
CA TYR A 118 -18.56 -2.24 -9.98
C TYR A 118 -18.78 -1.92 -8.51
N LEU A 119 -19.29 -2.87 -7.72
CA LEU A 119 -19.46 -2.67 -6.26
C LEU A 119 -18.13 -2.76 -5.51
N ASN A 120 -17.07 -3.28 -6.13
CA ASN A 120 -15.72 -3.26 -5.57
C ASN A 120 -14.99 -1.92 -5.78
N ASN A 121 -15.57 -0.99 -6.56
CA ASN A 121 -15.01 0.36 -6.75
C ASN A 121 -14.78 1.10 -5.42
N ARG A 122 -15.47 0.73 -4.32
CA ARG A 122 -15.20 1.33 -3.01
C ARG A 122 -13.89 0.86 -2.38
N ALA A 123 -13.57 -0.42 -2.50
CA ALA A 123 -12.23 -0.88 -2.21
C ALA A 123 -11.26 -0.15 -3.15
N GLU A 124 -11.52 -0.11 -4.45
CA GLU A 124 -10.65 0.59 -5.40
C GLU A 124 -10.42 2.08 -5.05
N ASN A 125 -11.47 2.82 -4.68
CA ASN A 125 -11.41 4.23 -4.31
C ASN A 125 -10.73 4.47 -2.97
N SER A 126 -10.85 3.55 -2.00
CA SER A 126 -10.09 3.64 -0.75
C SER A 126 -8.57 3.52 -0.97
N HIS A 127 -8.11 3.02 -2.13
CA HIS A 127 -6.70 3.06 -2.50
C HIS A 127 -6.22 4.42 -2.98
N GLN A 128 -7.10 5.30 -3.47
CA GLN A 128 -6.67 6.56 -4.10
C GLN A 128 -5.78 7.41 -3.17
N PRO A 129 -6.12 7.60 -1.88
CA PRO A 129 -5.24 8.34 -0.97
C PRO A 129 -3.91 7.63 -0.71
N THR A 130 -3.92 6.29 -0.66
CA THR A 130 -2.70 5.49 -0.43
C THR A 130 -1.79 5.51 -1.67
N ARG A 131 -2.35 5.34 -2.87
CA ARG A 131 -1.61 5.43 -4.15
C ARG A 131 -1.10 6.83 -4.42
N GLN A 132 -1.87 7.88 -4.12
CA GLN A 132 -1.41 9.26 -4.21
C GLN A 132 -0.23 9.52 -3.27
N ARG A 133 -0.28 9.01 -2.04
CA ARG A 133 0.85 9.10 -1.09
C ARG A 133 2.06 8.31 -1.56
N GLU A 134 1.89 7.08 -2.05
CA GLU A 134 2.99 6.28 -2.62
C GLU A 134 3.62 6.97 -3.85
N GLN A 135 2.80 7.58 -4.71
CA GLN A 135 3.26 8.37 -5.85
C GLN A 135 4.00 9.62 -5.41
N ALA A 136 3.53 10.36 -4.40
CA ALA A 136 4.22 11.52 -3.85
C ALA A 136 5.58 11.14 -3.21
N ILE A 137 5.65 10.00 -2.54
CA ILE A 137 6.90 9.46 -1.98
C ILE A 137 7.87 9.02 -3.09
N LYS A 138 7.38 8.45 -4.19
CA LYS A 138 8.20 8.13 -5.37
C LYS A 138 8.65 9.38 -6.13
N ALA A 139 7.77 10.37 -6.27
CA ALA A 139 8.05 11.62 -6.97
C ALA A 139 9.05 12.52 -6.24
N SER A 140 9.14 12.40 -4.91
CA SER A 140 10.17 13.07 -4.10
C SER A 140 11.52 12.33 -4.09
N ALA A 141 11.62 11.17 -4.75
CA ALA A 141 12.82 10.34 -4.82
C ALA A 141 13.60 10.41 -6.16
N PRO A 142 13.73 11.58 -6.81
CA PRO A 142 14.94 11.83 -7.60
C PRO A 142 15.49 13.25 -7.35
N TRP A 143 16.28 13.41 -6.29
CA TRP A 143 17.17 14.57 -6.13
C TRP A 143 18.62 14.18 -5.78
N ALA A 144 18.98 12.89 -5.87
CA ALA A 144 20.28 12.39 -5.39
C ALA A 144 21.25 11.93 -6.49
N GLU A 145 20.93 12.08 -7.78
CA GLU A 145 21.87 11.80 -8.87
C GLU A 145 21.73 12.88 -9.94
N HIS A 146 22.50 13.96 -9.82
CA HIS A 146 23.13 14.74 -10.91
C HIS A 146 23.64 16.08 -10.35
N SER A 147 24.86 16.10 -9.80
CA SER A 147 25.76 17.27 -9.82
C SER A 147 27.15 16.93 -9.26
N GLY A 148 27.76 15.88 -9.80
CA GLY A 148 29.21 15.68 -9.70
C GLY A 148 29.90 16.24 -10.94
N SER A 149 30.05 17.57 -11.02
CA SER A 149 30.98 18.21 -11.96
C SER A 149 31.60 19.44 -11.28
N CYS A 150 32.86 19.32 -10.90
CA CYS A 150 33.74 20.45 -10.58
C CYS A 150 33.80 21.41 -11.79
N PRO A 151 33.72 22.73 -11.60
CA PRO A 151 34.05 23.67 -12.68
C PRO A 151 35.58 23.72 -12.86
N PRO A 152 36.12 23.79 -14.10
CA PRO A 152 37.54 23.97 -14.32
C PRO A 152 37.96 25.39 -13.92
N SER A 153 39.11 25.46 -13.25
CA SER A 153 39.81 26.68 -12.84
C SER A 153 40.10 27.60 -14.03
N ALA A 154 39.81 28.89 -13.87
CA ALA A 154 40.09 29.93 -14.85
C ALA A 154 41.60 30.19 -14.95
N ALA A 155 42.22 29.71 -16.03
CA ALA A 155 43.58 30.09 -16.41
C ALA A 155 43.57 31.50 -17.07
N SER A 156 44.37 32.38 -16.48
CA SER A 156 44.75 33.72 -16.93
C SER A 156 45.25 33.79 -18.38
N ARG A 157 44.75 34.76 -19.16
CA ARG A 157 45.35 35.18 -20.45
C ARG A 157 46.40 36.28 -20.21
N PRO A 158 47.59 36.21 -20.86
CA PRO A 158 48.56 37.30 -20.84
C PRO A 158 48.22 38.39 -21.86
N THR A 159 48.60 39.61 -21.50
CA THR A 159 48.61 40.86 -22.26
C THR A 159 49.65 40.85 -23.39
N SER A 160 49.27 41.32 -24.58
CA SER A 160 50.18 41.91 -25.57
C SER A 160 49.39 42.68 -26.62
N GLY A 161 49.58 44.00 -26.69
CA GLY A 161 49.05 44.86 -27.77
C GLY A 161 49.94 44.83 -29.02
N PRO A 162 49.58 45.54 -30.10
CA PRO A 162 50.52 45.87 -31.14
C PRO A 162 50.84 47.37 -31.18
N ALA A 163 52.13 47.62 -31.43
CA ALA A 163 52.74 48.91 -31.69
C ALA A 163 52.40 49.43 -33.09
N ALA A 164 52.54 50.75 -33.23
CA ALA A 164 52.39 51.56 -34.43
C ALA A 164 53.27 51.11 -35.62
N THR A 165 52.82 51.43 -36.83
CA THR A 165 53.53 52.33 -37.76
C THR A 165 52.49 52.92 -38.72
#